data_AF-A0A3A6N6G7-F1
#
_entry.id   AF-A0A3A6N6G7-F1
#
_cell.length_a   1.000
_cell.length_b   1.000
_cell.length_c   1.000
_cell.angle_alpha   90.00
_cell.angle_beta   90.00
_cell.angle_gamma   90.00
#
_symmetry.space_group_name_H-M   'P 1'
#
loop_
_entity.id
_entity.type
_entity.pdbx_description
1 polymer ?
#
loop_
_entity_poly.entity_id
_entity_poly.type
_entity_poly.pdbx_seq_one_letter_code
_entity_poly.pdbx_strand_id
1 'polypeptide(L)'
;MNQRSPFSRYYTIDSRPVFLREWEPVTPREALLQEIISSCGAAAGFTLEKLWPDARKARKKLLALHRAGFLALHKLKGEKEMNVFSLSPKFSLEPGLRQLAAAHLCVRLKEVRDCSLVPETGCWLLSYRDGGREKKFRVLIFRKNSDDPLAFLPLLKEPAVVIADALTDAFKGCPARFVLDQDLISGPLRFYLPDGKEDMEAPFRGEKNFLSF
;
A
#
# COMPACT_ATOMS: atom_id res chain seq x y z
N MET A 1 6.44 22.69 -6.67
CA MET A 1 5.99 21.78 -7.76
C MET A 1 5.13 20.71 -7.13
N ASN A 2 3.84 20.64 -7.46
CA ASN A 2 2.96 19.56 -6.99
C ASN A 2 3.40 18.26 -7.66
N GLN A 3 4.19 17.43 -6.97
CA GLN A 3 4.43 16.06 -7.43
C GLN A 3 3.09 15.33 -7.39
N ARG A 4 2.58 14.98 -8.56
CA ARG A 4 1.36 14.17 -8.69
C ARG A 4 1.63 12.77 -8.14
N SER A 5 0.62 12.19 -7.51
CA SER A 5 0.71 10.84 -6.96
C SER A 5 1.03 9.80 -8.05
N PRO A 6 1.98 8.88 -7.83
CA PRO A 6 2.24 7.75 -8.71
C PRO A 6 1.08 6.76 -8.72
N PHE A 7 0.15 6.85 -7.77
CA PHE A 7 -1.05 6.01 -7.69
C PHE A 7 -2.28 6.69 -8.34
N SER A 8 -2.04 7.60 -9.30
CA SER A 8 -3.06 8.36 -10.04
C SER A 8 -3.37 7.77 -11.44
N ARG A 9 -4.46 8.25 -12.07
CA ARG A 9 -5.20 7.59 -13.16
C ARG A 9 -4.59 7.65 -14.58
N TYR A 10 -3.30 7.94 -14.76
CA TYR A 10 -2.71 8.18 -16.08
C TYR A 10 -1.69 7.12 -16.50
N TYR A 11 -2.14 5.87 -16.62
CA TYR A 11 -1.28 4.76 -17.06
C TYR A 11 -1.95 3.90 -18.12
N THR A 12 -1.11 3.35 -18.98
CA THR A 12 -1.42 2.18 -19.79
C THR A 12 -0.76 0.95 -19.17
N ILE A 13 -1.37 -0.21 -19.32
CA ILE A 13 -0.88 -1.47 -18.72
C ILE A 13 -0.36 -2.38 -19.83
N ASP A 14 0.86 -2.85 -19.65
CA ASP A 14 1.49 -3.88 -20.46
C ASP A 14 1.75 -5.09 -19.55
N SER A 15 0.93 -6.13 -19.69
CA SER A 15 1.00 -7.35 -18.88
C SER A 15 1.67 -8.45 -19.67
N ARG A 16 2.71 -9.07 -19.10
CA ARG A 16 3.33 -10.23 -19.73
C ARG A 16 2.54 -11.49 -19.37
N PRO A 17 2.17 -12.34 -20.34
CA PRO A 17 1.53 -13.61 -20.04
C PRO A 17 2.48 -14.48 -19.21
N VAL A 18 1.96 -15.06 -18.14
CA VAL A 18 2.68 -15.97 -17.26
C VAL A 18 1.73 -17.06 -16.78
N PHE A 19 2.22 -18.30 -16.71
CA PHE A 19 1.51 -19.36 -16.03
C PHE A 19 1.97 -19.38 -14.56
N LEU A 20 1.06 -18.98 -13.67
CA LEU A 20 1.39 -18.89 -12.26
C LEU A 20 1.47 -20.27 -11.62
N ARG A 21 2.44 -20.42 -10.72
CA ARG A 21 2.66 -21.63 -9.92
C ARG A 21 2.44 -21.30 -8.46
N GLU A 22 2.11 -22.34 -7.69
CA GLU A 22 2.15 -22.24 -6.23
C GLU A 22 3.55 -21.85 -5.78
N TRP A 23 3.61 -20.95 -4.80
CA TRP A 23 4.85 -20.40 -4.31
C TRP A 23 4.97 -20.67 -2.81
N GLU A 24 5.97 -21.47 -2.45
CA GLU A 24 6.40 -21.67 -1.07
C GLU A 24 7.64 -20.78 -0.81
N PRO A 25 7.53 -19.74 0.03
CA PRO A 25 8.66 -18.86 0.34
C PRO A 25 9.78 -19.59 1.06
N VAL A 26 11.01 -19.45 0.56
CA VAL A 26 12.18 -20.10 1.20
C VAL A 26 12.96 -19.17 2.13
N THR A 27 12.62 -17.87 2.17
CA THR A 27 13.25 -16.90 3.07
C THR A 27 12.23 -16.02 3.78
N PRO A 28 12.53 -15.45 4.95
CA PRO A 28 11.63 -14.51 5.63
C PRO A 28 11.23 -13.30 4.76
N ARG A 29 12.15 -12.81 3.93
CA ARG A 29 11.87 -11.69 3.00
C ARG A 29 10.91 -12.11 1.88
N GLU A 30 11.02 -13.34 1.40
CA GLU A 30 10.06 -13.91 0.46
C GLU A 30 8.71 -14.12 1.11
N ALA A 31 8.66 -14.60 2.36
CA ALA A 31 7.41 -14.78 3.09
C ALA A 31 6.70 -13.45 3.31
N LEU A 32 7.44 -12.41 3.70
CA LEU A 32 6.91 -11.06 3.82
C LEU A 32 6.45 -10.48 2.47
N LEU A 33 7.19 -10.73 1.39
CA LEU A 33 6.77 -10.33 0.05
C LEU A 33 5.47 -11.01 -0.35
N GLN A 34 5.34 -12.32 -0.10
CA GLN A 34 4.11 -13.06 -0.35
C GLN A 34 2.97 -12.52 0.49
N GLU A 35 3.17 -12.29 1.79
CA GLU A 35 2.19 -11.71 2.70
C GLU A 35 1.64 -10.40 2.14
N ILE A 36 2.52 -9.46 1.78
CA ILE A 36 2.12 -8.14 1.25
C ILE A 36 1.30 -8.28 -0.02
N ILE A 37 1.76 -9.10 -0.98
CA ILE A 37 1.06 -9.24 -2.27
C ILE A 37 -0.26 -10.00 -2.10
N SER A 38 -0.32 -11.05 -1.28
CA SER A 38 -1.55 -11.78 -0.97
C SER A 38 -2.58 -10.88 -0.30
N SER A 39 -2.16 -10.06 0.66
CA SER A 39 -3.03 -9.14 1.38
C SER A 39 -3.51 -7.96 0.55
N CYS A 40 -2.63 -7.38 -0.27
CA CYS A 40 -2.93 -6.16 -1.02
C CYS A 40 -3.40 -6.46 -2.45
N GLY A 41 -3.19 -7.66 -2.97
CA GLY A 41 -3.44 -8.07 -4.35
C GLY A 41 -2.28 -7.78 -5.30
N ALA A 42 -1.67 -6.59 -5.20
CA ALA A 42 -0.52 -6.19 -6.01
C ALA A 42 0.34 -5.16 -5.29
N ALA A 43 1.61 -5.07 -5.68
CA ALA A 43 2.54 -4.08 -5.15
C ALA A 43 3.51 -3.57 -6.22
N ALA A 44 3.88 -2.29 -6.10
CA ALA A 44 4.86 -1.69 -7.01
C ALA A 44 6.26 -2.23 -6.70
N GLY A 45 7.09 -2.40 -7.73
CA GLY A 45 8.45 -2.93 -7.58
C GLY A 45 9.28 -2.10 -6.60
N PHE A 46 9.21 -0.77 -6.68
CA PHE A 46 9.93 0.11 -5.75
C PHE A 46 9.43 0.01 -4.30
N THR A 47 8.17 -0.42 -4.08
CA THR A 47 7.64 -0.71 -2.75
C THR A 47 8.30 -1.97 -2.20
N LEU A 48 8.30 -3.04 -2.99
CA LEU A 48 8.86 -4.35 -2.60
C LEU A 48 10.39 -4.31 -2.49
N GLU A 49 11.06 -3.47 -3.26
CA GLU A 49 12.50 -3.27 -3.19
C GLU A 49 12.98 -2.84 -1.80
N LYS A 50 12.12 -2.17 -1.02
CA LYS A 50 12.43 -1.73 0.36
C LYS A 50 12.61 -2.88 1.35
N LEU A 51 12.16 -4.10 1.01
CA LEU A 51 12.33 -5.28 1.87
C LEU A 51 13.78 -5.80 1.91
N TRP A 52 14.64 -5.28 1.02
CA TRP A 52 16.07 -5.61 1.01
C TRP A 52 16.92 -4.37 1.30
N PRO A 53 18.10 -4.54 1.93
CA PRO A 53 19.08 -3.46 2.07
C PRO A 53 19.62 -2.95 0.73
N ASP A 54 19.70 -3.82 -0.28
CA ASP A 54 20.19 -3.50 -1.62
C ASP A 54 19.07 -3.66 -2.66
N ALA A 55 18.60 -2.52 -3.19
CA ALA A 55 17.56 -2.46 -4.19
C ALA A 55 17.91 -3.22 -5.49
N ARG A 56 19.20 -3.32 -5.86
CA ARG A 56 19.62 -4.08 -7.06
C ARG A 56 19.42 -5.58 -6.83
N LYS A 57 19.73 -6.08 -5.62
CA LYS A 57 19.46 -7.47 -5.24
C LYS A 57 17.97 -7.75 -5.21
N ALA A 58 17.17 -6.85 -4.66
CA ALA A 58 15.71 -6.97 -4.68
C ALA A 58 15.16 -7.09 -6.11
N ARG A 59 15.54 -6.18 -7.02
CA ARG A 59 15.11 -6.22 -8.43
C ARG A 59 15.43 -7.55 -9.10
N LYS A 60 16.66 -8.04 -8.92
CA LYS A 60 17.07 -9.35 -9.46
C LYS A 60 16.20 -10.47 -8.90
N LYS A 61 15.90 -10.46 -7.60
CA LYS A 61 15.07 -11.47 -6.95
C LYS A 61 13.62 -11.42 -7.43
N LEU A 62 13.00 -10.24 -7.50
CA LEU A 62 11.63 -10.07 -8.00
C LEU A 62 11.48 -10.58 -9.44
N LEU A 63 12.43 -10.25 -10.31
CA LEU A 63 12.46 -10.74 -11.69
C LEU A 63 12.70 -12.26 -11.76
N ALA A 64 13.51 -12.82 -10.87
CA ALA A 64 13.71 -14.26 -10.78
C ALA A 64 12.42 -14.99 -10.36
N LEU A 65 11.70 -14.48 -9.36
CA LEU A 65 10.40 -15.01 -8.94
C LEU A 65 9.37 -14.95 -10.08
N HIS A 66 9.33 -13.84 -10.83
CA HIS A 66 8.47 -13.72 -12.01
C HIS A 66 8.82 -14.77 -13.09
N ARG A 67 10.12 -14.92 -13.44
CA ARG A 67 10.57 -15.89 -14.44
C ARG A 67 10.30 -17.33 -14.02
N ALA A 68 10.34 -17.62 -12.72
CA ALA A 68 9.98 -18.92 -12.16
C ALA A 68 8.46 -19.19 -12.17
N GLY A 69 7.64 -18.17 -12.49
CA GLY A 69 6.18 -18.28 -12.53
C GLY A 69 5.51 -18.06 -11.18
N PHE A 70 6.21 -17.53 -10.16
CA PHE A 70 5.59 -17.27 -8.85
C PHE A 70 4.89 -15.93 -8.76
N LEU A 71 5.27 -14.98 -9.63
CA LEU A 71 4.67 -13.64 -9.68
C LEU A 71 4.32 -13.28 -11.12
N ALA A 72 3.21 -12.57 -11.29
CA ALA A 72 2.96 -11.83 -12.52
C ALA A 72 3.72 -10.50 -12.49
N LEU A 73 4.10 -10.03 -13.68
CA LEU A 73 4.75 -8.73 -13.87
C LEU A 73 3.93 -7.92 -14.86
N HIS A 74 3.46 -6.78 -14.39
CA HIS A 74 2.77 -5.76 -15.17
C HIS A 74 3.66 -4.52 -15.24
N LYS A 75 3.72 -3.89 -16.41
CA LYS A 75 4.37 -2.61 -16.62
C LYS A 75 3.31 -1.54 -16.78
N LEU A 76 3.32 -0.56 -15.89
CA LEU A 76 2.48 0.62 -16.01
C LEU A 76 3.33 1.70 -16.70
N LYS A 77 2.88 2.17 -17.87
CA LYS A 77 3.53 3.21 -18.68
C LYS A 77 2.67 4.47 -18.67
N GLY A 78 3.24 5.59 -18.23
CA GLY A 78 2.50 6.83 -17.97
C GLY A 78 3.42 7.91 -17.41
N GLU A 79 2.96 8.66 -16.41
CA GLU A 79 3.77 9.72 -15.75
C GLU A 79 5.12 9.18 -15.23
N LYS A 80 5.15 7.94 -14.76
CA LYS A 80 6.38 7.23 -14.38
C LYS A 80 6.28 5.74 -14.71
N GLU A 81 7.20 5.20 -15.50
CA GLU A 81 7.22 3.75 -15.74
C GLU A 81 7.46 3.02 -14.41
N MET A 82 6.59 2.06 -14.10
CA MET A 82 6.74 1.21 -12.92
C MET A 82 6.43 -0.25 -13.23
N ASN A 83 7.22 -1.12 -12.61
CA ASN A 83 6.90 -2.54 -12.54
C ASN A 83 5.92 -2.76 -11.38
N VAL A 84 4.92 -3.59 -11.60
CA VAL A 84 3.94 -4.04 -10.61
C VAL A 84 3.97 -5.55 -10.57
N PHE A 85 4.06 -6.10 -9.37
CA PHE A 85 4.05 -7.53 -9.12
C PHE A 85 2.75 -7.92 -8.43
N SER A 86 2.17 -9.05 -8.84
CA SER A 86 0.91 -9.57 -8.30
C SER A 86 0.89 -11.10 -8.33
N LEU A 87 -0.10 -11.70 -7.67
CA LEU A 87 -0.43 -13.13 -7.79
C LEU A 87 -1.55 -13.39 -8.81
N SER A 88 -1.83 -12.42 -9.68
CA SER A 88 -2.86 -12.53 -10.72
C SER A 88 -2.24 -12.26 -12.10
N PRO A 89 -2.50 -13.07 -13.12
CA PRO A 89 -2.00 -12.80 -14.47
C PRO A 89 -2.68 -11.56 -15.10
N LYS A 90 -3.77 -11.06 -14.49
CA LYS A 90 -4.52 -9.88 -14.92
C LYS A 90 -4.39 -8.77 -13.90
N PHE A 91 -4.24 -7.55 -14.40
CA PHE A 91 -4.20 -6.33 -13.58
C PHE A 91 -5.16 -5.30 -14.18
N SER A 92 -6.11 -4.86 -13.36
CA SER A 92 -7.03 -3.77 -13.72
C SER A 92 -6.49 -2.47 -13.13
N LEU A 93 -6.49 -1.39 -13.92
CA LEU A 93 -5.80 -0.16 -13.52
C LEU A 93 -6.36 0.45 -12.25
N GLU A 94 -7.67 0.71 -12.22
CA GLU A 94 -8.27 1.51 -11.15
C GLU A 94 -8.26 0.77 -9.80
N PRO A 95 -8.72 -0.49 -9.69
CA PRO A 95 -8.50 -1.30 -8.50
C PRO A 95 -7.01 -1.50 -8.19
N GLY A 96 -6.20 -1.72 -9.22
CA GLY A 96 -4.78 -1.97 -9.10
C GLY A 96 -4.01 -0.81 -8.45
N LEU A 97 -4.26 0.44 -8.86
CA LEU A 97 -3.64 1.61 -8.25
C LEU A 97 -3.98 1.74 -6.77
N ARG A 98 -5.20 1.35 -6.38
CA ARG A 98 -5.58 1.27 -4.96
C ARG A 98 -4.78 0.19 -4.23
N GLN A 99 -4.66 -1.00 -4.81
CA GLN A 99 -3.81 -2.07 -4.25
C GLN A 99 -2.36 -1.62 -4.05
N LEU A 100 -1.78 -0.85 -5.00
CA LEU A 100 -0.42 -0.32 -4.86
C LEU A 100 -0.29 0.65 -3.68
N ALA A 101 -1.27 1.51 -3.46
CA ALA A 101 -1.30 2.45 -2.35
C ALA A 101 -1.40 1.72 -0.99
N ALA A 102 -2.29 0.74 -0.89
CA ALA A 102 -2.41 -0.13 0.29
C ALA A 102 -1.10 -0.89 0.59
N ALA A 103 -0.48 -1.48 -0.45
CA ALA A 103 0.79 -2.17 -0.31
C ALA A 103 1.92 -1.23 0.15
N HIS A 104 1.94 0.00 -0.37
CA HIS A 104 2.94 0.98 0.06
C HIS A 104 2.74 1.36 1.52
N LEU A 105 1.50 1.63 1.96
CA LEU A 105 1.20 1.86 3.36
C LEU A 105 1.64 0.66 4.22
N CYS A 106 1.28 -0.56 3.85
CA CYS A 106 1.66 -1.78 4.58
C CYS A 106 3.17 -1.88 4.82
N VAL A 107 3.98 -1.69 3.76
CA VAL A 107 5.44 -1.68 3.88
C VAL A 107 5.92 -0.57 4.81
N ARG A 108 5.41 0.66 4.66
CA ARG A 108 5.79 1.80 5.51
C ARG A 108 5.42 1.58 6.97
N LEU A 109 4.29 0.94 7.26
CA LEU A 109 3.86 0.64 8.63
C LEU A 109 4.75 -0.43 9.26
N LYS A 110 5.09 -1.49 8.51
CA LYS A 110 5.99 -2.56 8.97
C LYS A 110 7.41 -2.07 9.27
N GLU A 111 7.87 -0.96 8.65
CA GLU A 111 9.13 -0.28 9.02
C GLU A 111 9.12 0.23 10.47
N VAL A 112 7.95 0.47 11.06
CA VAL A 112 7.80 1.09 12.39
C VAL A 112 7.25 0.11 13.42
N ARG A 113 6.35 -0.79 13.01
CA ARG A 113 5.63 -1.68 13.93
C ARG A 113 5.19 -2.97 13.24
N ASP A 114 5.22 -4.07 13.98
CA ASP A 114 4.61 -5.33 13.53
C ASP A 114 3.09 -5.16 13.39
N CYS A 115 2.61 -5.31 12.16
CA CYS A 115 1.21 -5.12 11.80
C CYS A 115 0.84 -6.04 10.65
N SER A 116 -0.45 -6.33 10.54
CA SER A 116 -1.04 -7.08 9.44
C SER A 116 -2.07 -6.22 8.71
N LEU A 117 -2.14 -6.39 7.40
CA LEU A 117 -3.18 -5.81 6.56
C LEU A 117 -3.93 -6.96 5.92
N VAL A 118 -5.24 -7.02 6.08
CA VAL A 118 -6.08 -8.10 5.53
C VAL A 118 -7.16 -7.50 4.64
N PRO A 119 -7.40 -8.01 3.44
CA PRO A 119 -8.45 -7.49 2.58
C PRO A 119 -9.84 -7.79 3.16
N GLU A 120 -10.73 -6.80 3.11
CA GLU A 120 -12.15 -6.92 3.43
C GLU A 120 -13.00 -6.37 2.26
N THR A 121 -14.31 -6.61 2.28
CA THR A 121 -15.21 -6.07 1.26
C THR A 121 -15.17 -4.54 1.25
N GLY A 122 -14.54 -3.97 0.23
CA GLY A 122 -14.46 -2.52 0.01
C GLY A 122 -13.33 -1.79 0.77
N CYS A 123 -12.53 -2.48 1.59
CA CYS A 123 -11.43 -1.88 2.35
C CYS A 123 -10.36 -2.92 2.74
N TRP A 124 -9.40 -2.51 3.56
CA TRP A 124 -8.53 -3.45 4.28
C TRP A 124 -8.68 -3.26 5.78
N LEU A 125 -8.44 -4.30 6.55
CA LEU A 125 -8.35 -4.25 8.00
C LEU A 125 -6.88 -4.27 8.41
N LEU A 126 -6.42 -3.16 8.99
CA LEU A 126 -5.10 -3.03 9.60
C LEU A 126 -5.18 -3.40 11.07
N SER A 127 -4.36 -4.35 11.50
CA SER A 127 -4.29 -4.79 12.89
C SER A 127 -2.86 -4.74 13.42
N TYR A 128 -2.68 -4.30 14.66
CA TYR A 128 -1.39 -4.35 15.37
C TYR A 128 -1.61 -4.48 16.88
N ARG A 129 -0.56 -4.83 17.62
CA ARG A 129 -0.60 -4.90 19.08
C ARG A 129 0.04 -3.68 19.72
N ASP A 130 -0.60 -3.14 20.75
CA ASP A 130 -0.09 -2.03 21.56
C ASP A 130 -0.38 -2.28 23.04
N GLY A 131 0.66 -2.36 23.87
CA GLY A 131 0.50 -2.69 25.30
C GLY A 131 -0.29 -3.98 25.55
N GLY A 132 -0.11 -5.00 24.70
CA GLY A 132 -0.84 -6.28 24.79
C GLY A 132 -2.28 -6.26 24.28
N ARG A 133 -2.81 -5.12 23.83
CA ARG A 133 -4.16 -5.01 23.25
C ARG A 133 -4.08 -4.94 21.73
N GLU A 134 -4.97 -5.65 21.06
CA GLU A 134 -5.13 -5.55 19.61
C GLU A 134 -5.83 -4.23 19.27
N LYS A 135 -5.26 -3.50 18.31
CA LYS A 135 -5.81 -2.28 17.73
C LYS A 135 -6.14 -2.57 16.27
N LYS A 136 -7.32 -2.11 15.83
CA LYS A 136 -7.83 -2.33 14.48
C LYS A 136 -8.24 -1.02 13.83
N PHE A 137 -7.89 -0.87 12.56
CA PHE A 137 -8.25 0.28 11.73
C PHE A 137 -8.70 -0.21 10.37
N ARG A 138 -9.78 0.37 9.83
CA ARG A 138 -10.08 0.21 8.41
C ARG A 138 -9.11 1.04 7.59
N VAL A 139 -8.60 0.52 6.49
CA VAL A 139 -7.78 1.25 5.54
C VAL A 139 -8.59 1.45 4.27
N LEU A 140 -8.79 2.71 3.93
CA LEU A 140 -9.58 3.16 2.79
C LEU A 140 -8.68 3.94 1.84
N ILE A 141 -8.98 3.91 0.56
CA ILE A 141 -8.30 4.74 -0.42
C ILE A 141 -9.35 5.64 -1.02
N PHE A 142 -9.15 6.94 -0.86
CA PHE A 142 -10.05 7.98 -1.34
C PHE A 142 -9.34 8.81 -2.38
N ARG A 143 -10.02 9.05 -3.50
CA ARG A 143 -9.53 9.87 -4.61
C ARG A 143 -10.53 10.98 -4.86
N LYS A 144 -10.17 12.22 -4.51
CA LYS A 144 -11.10 13.36 -4.41
C LYS A 144 -11.91 13.62 -5.69
N ASN A 145 -11.31 13.40 -6.86
CA ASN A 145 -11.94 13.67 -8.16
C ASN A 145 -12.66 12.45 -8.75
N SER A 146 -12.78 11.37 -8.00
CA SER A 146 -13.08 10.03 -8.52
C SER A 146 -14.10 9.28 -7.69
N ASP A 147 -14.10 9.55 -6.39
CA ASP A 147 -14.86 8.85 -5.38
C ASP A 147 -15.92 9.77 -4.80
N ASP A 148 -17.12 9.23 -4.57
CA ASP A 148 -18.14 9.89 -3.78
C ASP A 148 -17.83 9.70 -2.29
N PRO A 149 -17.57 10.78 -1.52
CA PRO A 149 -17.34 10.68 -0.08
C PRO A 149 -18.47 9.97 0.67
N LEU A 150 -19.72 10.10 0.22
CA LEU A 150 -20.88 9.51 0.90
C LEU A 150 -20.81 7.98 0.94
N ALA A 151 -20.19 7.36 -0.07
CA ALA A 151 -19.99 5.91 -0.13
C ALA A 151 -19.09 5.38 1.01
N PHE A 152 -18.24 6.22 1.59
CA PHE A 152 -17.28 5.83 2.64
C PHE A 152 -17.81 6.06 4.05
N LEU A 153 -18.83 6.92 4.23
CA LEU A 153 -19.36 7.27 5.56
C LEU A 153 -19.76 6.06 6.43
N PRO A 154 -20.36 4.98 5.90
CA PRO A 154 -20.66 3.79 6.71
C PRO A 154 -19.41 3.12 7.27
N LEU A 155 -18.32 3.09 6.50
CA LEU A 155 -17.03 2.49 6.89
C LEU A 155 -16.28 3.38 7.89
N LEU A 156 -16.55 4.68 7.89
CA LEU A 156 -15.95 5.67 8.77
C LEU A 156 -16.65 5.80 10.14
N LYS A 157 -17.56 4.88 10.48
CA LYS A 157 -18.10 4.77 11.85
C LYS A 157 -17.08 4.15 12.83
N GLU A 158 -16.09 3.44 12.29
CA GLU A 158 -15.00 2.83 13.03
C GLU A 158 -13.68 3.57 12.76
N PRO A 159 -12.66 3.44 13.64
CA PRO A 159 -11.35 4.03 13.39
C PRO A 159 -10.79 3.64 12.03
N ALA A 160 -10.37 4.63 11.24
CA ALA A 160 -9.91 4.41 9.88
C ALA A 160 -8.63 5.18 9.54
N VAL A 161 -7.85 4.62 8.62
CA VAL A 161 -6.77 5.28 7.90
C VAL A 161 -7.22 5.47 6.44
N VAL A 162 -7.30 6.71 5.99
CA VAL A 162 -7.69 7.08 4.64
C VAL A 162 -6.44 7.50 3.87
N ILE A 163 -6.05 6.70 2.88
CA ILE A 163 -5.02 7.07 1.92
C ILE A 163 -5.64 7.98 0.87
N ALA A 164 -5.17 9.22 0.74
CA ALA A 164 -5.77 10.21 -0.14
C ALA A 164 -4.77 10.89 -1.07
N ASP A 165 -5.26 11.35 -2.22
CA ASP A 165 -4.51 12.23 -3.13
C ASP A 165 -4.49 13.68 -2.65
N ALA A 166 -5.54 14.11 -1.93
CA ALA A 166 -5.65 15.41 -1.28
C ALA A 166 -6.52 15.34 -0.02
N LEU A 167 -6.33 16.29 0.90
CA LEU A 167 -7.20 16.44 2.06
C LEU A 167 -8.62 16.86 1.65
N THR A 168 -9.60 16.45 2.45
CA THR A 168 -11.00 16.80 2.31
C THR A 168 -11.64 16.98 3.69
N ASP A 169 -12.56 17.94 3.77
CA ASP A 169 -13.43 18.19 4.91
C ASP A 169 -14.66 17.27 4.93
N ALA A 170 -14.90 16.47 3.89
CA ALA A 170 -16.07 15.60 3.79
C ALA A 170 -16.14 14.55 4.92
N PHE A 171 -15.01 14.23 5.56
CA PHE A 171 -14.94 13.28 6.68
C PHE A 171 -14.74 13.97 8.04
N LYS A 172 -15.01 15.28 8.12
CA LYS A 172 -14.94 16.03 9.38
C LYS A 172 -15.91 15.44 10.41
N GLY A 173 -15.39 15.12 11.59
CA GLY A 173 -16.14 14.47 12.68
C GLY A 173 -16.10 12.94 12.66
N CYS A 174 -15.55 12.31 11.61
CA CYS A 174 -15.30 10.88 11.61
C CYS A 174 -14.01 10.54 12.36
N PRO A 175 -13.90 9.35 12.99
CA PRO A 175 -12.66 8.79 13.57
C PRO A 175 -11.65 8.36 12.49
N ALA A 176 -11.36 9.23 11.52
CA ALA A 176 -10.48 8.99 10.40
C ALA A 176 -9.14 9.69 10.57
N ARG A 177 -8.07 9.05 10.10
CA ARG A 177 -6.73 9.63 9.95
C ARG A 177 -6.34 9.55 8.50
N PHE A 178 -5.86 10.64 7.93
CA PHE A 178 -5.45 10.70 6.54
C PHE A 178 -3.95 10.46 6.40
N VAL A 179 -3.56 9.76 5.35
CA VAL A 179 -2.19 9.75 4.84
C VAL A 179 -2.24 10.18 3.40
N LEU A 180 -1.43 11.16 3.02
CA LEU A 180 -1.37 11.60 1.63
C LEU A 180 -0.42 10.72 0.82
N ASP A 181 -0.74 10.49 -0.45
CA ASP A 181 0.09 9.70 -1.35
C ASP A 181 1.55 10.20 -1.37
N GLN A 182 1.77 11.53 -1.31
CA GLN A 182 3.11 12.12 -1.28
C GLN A 182 3.92 11.70 -0.03
N ASP A 183 3.26 11.59 1.12
CA ASP A 183 3.87 11.21 2.40
C ASP A 183 4.09 9.68 2.47
N LEU A 184 3.30 8.91 1.72
CA LEU A 184 3.58 7.48 1.51
C LEU A 184 4.88 7.26 0.78
N ILE A 185 5.18 8.05 -0.25
CA ILE A 185 6.34 7.81 -1.14
C ILE A 185 7.62 8.41 -0.57
N SER A 186 7.52 9.57 0.07
CA SER A 186 8.65 10.40 0.45
C SER A 186 8.58 10.83 1.91
N GLY A 187 9.75 11.02 2.53
CA GLY A 187 9.83 11.52 3.91
C GLY A 187 9.36 10.54 5.00
N PRO A 188 9.27 11.00 6.25
CA PRO A 188 8.67 10.26 7.35
C PRO A 188 7.16 10.08 7.11
N LEU A 189 6.59 8.99 7.63
CA LEU A 189 5.16 8.73 7.47
C LEU A 189 4.38 9.72 8.35
N ARG A 190 3.56 10.56 7.70
CA ARG A 190 2.73 11.58 8.36
C ARG A 190 1.26 11.22 8.26
N PHE A 191 0.54 11.56 9.31
CA PHE A 191 -0.90 11.41 9.38
C PHE A 191 -1.54 12.76 9.64
N TYR A 192 -2.78 12.93 9.19
CA TYR A 192 -3.54 14.15 9.36
C TYR A 192 -4.93 13.83 9.89
N LEU A 193 -5.50 14.74 10.67
CA LEU A 193 -6.91 14.70 11.03
C LEU A 193 -7.78 15.18 9.85
N PRO A 194 -9.09 14.89 9.86
CA PRO A 194 -9.98 15.33 8.78
C PRO A 194 -10.12 16.87 8.67
N ASP A 195 -9.72 17.62 9.69
CA ASP A 195 -9.64 19.09 9.64
C ASP A 195 -8.34 19.60 8.97
N GLY A 196 -7.46 18.68 8.55
CA GLY A 196 -6.21 18.95 7.85
C GLY A 196 -5.00 19.19 8.75
N LYS A 197 -5.16 19.21 10.08
CA LYS A 197 -4.02 19.31 11.00
C LYS A 197 -3.23 18.01 11.03
N GLU A 198 -1.92 18.10 11.21
CA GLU A 198 -1.08 16.91 11.43
C GLU A 198 -1.49 16.21 12.73
N ASP A 199 -1.69 14.89 12.65
CA ASP A 199 -2.02 14.04 13.80
C ASP A 199 -0.73 13.64 14.53
N MET A 200 -0.41 14.41 15.57
CA MET A 200 0.80 14.21 16.38
C MET A 200 0.74 12.94 17.24
N GLU A 201 -0.46 12.38 17.46
CA GLU A 201 -0.72 11.19 18.27
C GLU A 201 -0.88 9.92 17.43
N ALA A 202 -0.60 9.99 16.13
CA ALA A 202 -0.75 8.86 15.23
C ALA A 202 0.13 7.67 15.69
N PRO A 203 -0.44 6.47 15.86
CA PRO A 203 0.24 5.33 16.48
C PRO A 203 1.39 4.74 15.64
N PHE A 204 1.50 5.17 14.39
CA PHE A 204 2.52 4.74 13.42
C PHE A 204 3.52 5.84 13.09
N ARG A 205 3.54 6.91 13.89
CA ARG A 205 4.54 7.95 13.78
C ARG A 205 5.89 7.36 14.19
N GLY A 206 6.89 7.47 13.31
CA GLY A 206 8.23 6.98 13.59
C GLY A 206 9.23 7.32 12.49
N GLU A 207 10.50 7.40 12.88
CA GLU A 207 11.63 7.43 11.94
C GLU A 207 11.91 6.00 11.43
N LYS A 208 12.53 5.89 10.25
CA LYS A 208 12.80 4.60 9.60
C LYS A 208 13.64 3.70 10.52
N ASN A 209 13.08 2.61 11.01
CA ASN A 209 13.89 1.49 11.45
C ASN A 209 14.10 0.60 10.21
N PHE A 210 15.35 0.36 9.84
CA PHE A 210 15.63 -0.67 8.85
C PHE A 210 15.11 -1.99 9.40
N LEU A 211 14.29 -2.68 8.60
CA LEU A 211 13.83 -4.04 8.89
C LEU A 211 15.06 -4.96 9.01
N SER A 212 15.55 -5.14 10.24
CA SER A 212 16.63 -6.06 10.58
C SER A 212 16.05 -7.47 10.64
N PHE A 213 15.99 -8.13 9.48
CA PHE A 213 15.75 -9.57 9.34
C PHE A 213 17.06 -10.29 9.02
#